data_AF-A0A949WLW5-F1
#
_entry.id   AF-A0A949WLW5-F1
#
_cell.length_a   1.000
_cell.length_b   1.000
_cell.length_c   1.000
_cell.angle_alpha   90.00
_cell.angle_beta   90.00
_cell.angle_gamma   90.00
#
_symmetry.space_group_name_H-M   'P 1'
#
loop_
_entity.id
_entity.type
_entity.pdbx_description
1 polymer ?
#
loop_
_entity_poly.entity_id
_entity_poly.type
_entity_poly.pdbx_seq_one_letter_code
_entity_poly.pdbx_strand_id
1 'polypeptide(L)'
;MDELIKKIAGLGFPGIVLVIVMASTGLTGAAAITAALAILGGPAGMLGGITVLGLTGLIADALTNVGLEELLTAVYCQRRQSEPQGKLLEEINSLSLFDGDLKERLKITVTDGCGCTTVVGKNILDDTQEVIEILENVPGMTRAHHRDFKSSHPVIRLRDGSTVKTWKNPFGVDHVFIADRNDNMVYGGFVGWIHSDGLNAAINRIRRDYV
;
A
#
# COMPACT_ATOMS: atom_id res chain seq x y z
N MET A 1 29.63 -18.09 20.33
CA MET A 1 28.99 -16.83 19.90
C MET A 1 28.22 -17.00 18.60
N ASP A 2 28.74 -17.76 17.65
CA ASP A 2 28.14 -17.92 16.31
C ASP A 2 26.72 -18.51 16.30
N GLU A 3 26.39 -19.38 17.26
CA GLU A 3 25.06 -19.99 17.33
C GLU A 3 23.97 -19.01 17.83
N LEU A 4 24.32 -18.12 18.76
CA LEU A 4 23.41 -17.07 19.24
C LEU A 4 23.15 -16.04 18.16
N ILE A 5 24.20 -15.66 17.42
CA ILE A 5 24.10 -14.71 16.29
C ILE A 5 23.21 -15.29 15.19
N LYS A 6 23.34 -16.58 14.86
CA LYS A 6 22.47 -17.27 13.90
C LYS A 6 21.00 -17.32 14.34
N LYS A 7 20.75 -17.56 15.65
CA LYS A 7 19.38 -17.57 16.20
C LYS A 7 18.77 -16.16 16.22
N ILE A 8 19.52 -15.14 16.63
CA ILE A 8 19.05 -13.74 16.63
C ILE A 8 18.81 -13.24 15.20
N ALA A 9 19.69 -13.58 14.25
CA ALA A 9 19.50 -13.27 12.84
C ALA A 9 18.23 -13.93 12.27
N GLY A 10 17.87 -15.12 12.74
CA GLY A 10 16.62 -15.79 12.39
C GLY A 10 15.36 -15.15 12.99
N LEU A 11 15.48 -14.32 14.03
CA LEU A 11 14.36 -13.56 14.62
C LEU A 11 14.19 -12.15 14.02
N GLY A 12 15.14 -11.66 13.21
CA GLY A 12 15.06 -10.35 12.56
C GLY A 12 15.00 -9.17 13.54
N PHE A 13 14.23 -8.14 13.19
CA PHE A 13 14.07 -6.90 13.97
C PHE A 13 13.59 -7.14 15.43
N PRO A 14 12.60 -8.02 15.70
CA PRO A 14 12.25 -8.42 17.07
C PRO A 14 13.43 -8.94 17.90
N GLY A 15 14.34 -9.70 17.28
CA GLY A 15 15.54 -10.22 17.95
C GLY A 15 16.48 -9.10 18.40
N ILE A 16 16.62 -8.04 17.59
CA ILE A 16 17.46 -6.88 17.90
C ILE A 16 16.88 -6.09 19.07
N VAL A 17 15.57 -5.82 19.06
CA VAL A 17 14.87 -5.10 20.14
C VAL A 17 15.04 -5.84 21.48
N LEU A 18 14.88 -7.16 21.47
CA LEU A 18 15.05 -7.98 22.67
C LEU A 18 16.48 -7.87 23.24
N VAL A 19 17.51 -7.90 22.39
CA VAL A 19 18.92 -7.79 22.81
C VAL A 19 19.22 -6.42 23.43
N ILE A 20 18.67 -5.35 22.87
CA ILE A 20 18.82 -3.99 23.43
C ILE A 20 18.22 -3.92 24.83
N VAL A 21 17.02 -4.47 25.03
CA VAL A 21 16.37 -4.48 26.34
C VAL A 21 17.15 -5.33 27.33
N MET A 22 17.61 -6.53 26.94
CA MET A 22 18.46 -7.37 27.80
C MET A 22 19.71 -6.62 28.28
N ALA A 23 20.37 -5.88 27.39
CA ALA A 23 21.57 -5.11 27.72
C ALA A 23 21.30 -4.05 28.79
N SER A 24 20.08 -3.49 28.86
CA SER A 24 19.67 -2.52 29.89
C SER A 24 19.40 -3.13 31.27
N THR A 25 19.16 -4.45 31.36
CA THR A 25 18.78 -5.10 32.62
C THR A 25 19.94 -5.50 33.53
N GLY A 26 21.17 -5.57 33.00
CA GLY A 26 22.35 -6.05 33.73
C GLY A 26 22.31 -7.53 34.13
N LEU A 27 21.28 -8.28 33.69
CA LEU A 27 21.11 -9.70 33.94
C LEU A 27 21.72 -10.51 32.79
N THR A 28 22.08 -11.77 33.05
CA THR A 28 22.65 -12.67 32.03
C THR A 28 21.89 -13.99 31.95
N GLY A 29 21.97 -14.64 30.79
CA GLY A 29 21.31 -15.92 30.54
C GLY A 29 19.79 -15.84 30.58
N ALA A 30 19.14 -16.87 31.12
CA ALA A 30 17.67 -16.97 31.12
C ALA A 30 16.98 -15.84 31.89
N ALA A 31 17.61 -15.32 32.94
CA ALA A 31 17.06 -14.21 33.73
C ALA A 31 17.00 -12.89 32.93
N ALA A 32 17.93 -12.68 32.00
CA ALA A 32 17.89 -11.54 31.10
C ALA A 32 16.70 -11.61 30.13
N ILE A 33 16.40 -12.82 29.64
CA ILE A 33 15.27 -13.06 28.72
C ILE A 33 13.94 -12.81 29.43
N THR A 34 13.77 -13.36 30.63
CA THR A 34 12.51 -13.19 31.39
C THR A 34 12.30 -11.74 31.80
N ALA A 35 13.34 -11.04 32.26
CA ALA A 35 13.26 -9.63 32.61
C ALA A 35 13.00 -8.76 31.39
N ALA A 36 13.72 -8.98 30.28
CA ALA A 36 13.50 -8.21 29.06
C ALA A 36 12.10 -8.43 28.47
N LEU A 37 11.58 -9.66 28.49
CA LEU A 37 10.20 -9.95 28.09
C LEU A 37 9.19 -9.31 29.04
N ALA A 38 9.44 -9.30 30.35
CA ALA A 38 8.57 -8.63 31.31
C ALA A 38 8.59 -7.10 31.12
N ILE A 39 9.74 -6.51 30.82
CA ILE A 39 9.88 -5.08 30.51
C ILE A 39 9.14 -4.73 29.22
N LEU A 40 9.30 -5.53 28.17
CA LEU A 40 8.60 -5.34 26.90
C LEU A 40 7.09 -5.58 27.02
N GLY A 41 6.67 -6.49 27.89
CA GLY A 41 5.27 -6.82 28.13
C GLY A 41 4.55 -5.94 29.16
N GLY A 42 5.28 -5.09 29.88
CA GLY A 42 4.74 -4.23 30.92
C GLY A 42 3.96 -5.01 32.01
N PRO A 43 2.77 -4.53 32.44
CA PRO A 43 2.01 -5.16 33.53
C PRO A 43 1.51 -6.57 33.22
N ALA A 44 1.46 -6.97 31.94
CA ALA A 44 1.14 -8.33 31.52
C ALA A 44 2.36 -9.29 31.63
N GLY A 45 3.53 -8.78 32.01
CA GLY A 45 4.74 -9.55 32.26
C GLY A 45 5.23 -10.30 31.03
N MET A 46 5.82 -11.48 31.25
CA MET A 46 6.46 -12.29 30.20
C MET A 46 5.51 -12.67 29.05
N LEU A 47 4.22 -12.92 29.35
CA LEU A 47 3.20 -13.21 28.34
C LEU A 47 2.98 -12.00 27.41
N GLY A 48 2.97 -10.79 28.00
CA GLY A 48 2.94 -9.54 27.23
C GLY A 48 4.16 -9.40 26.32
N GLY A 49 5.36 -9.71 26.80
CA GLY A 49 6.58 -9.60 26.00
C GLY A 49 6.61 -10.56 24.81
N ILE A 50 6.18 -11.81 25.01
CA ILE A 50 6.12 -12.82 23.95
C ILE A 50 5.08 -12.44 22.91
N THR A 51 3.90 -11.97 23.33
CA THR A 51 2.84 -11.53 22.41
C THR A 51 3.28 -10.30 21.62
N VAL A 52 3.89 -9.30 22.28
CA VAL A 52 4.43 -8.10 21.61
C VAL A 52 5.51 -8.47 20.60
N LEU A 53 6.48 -9.33 20.94
CA LEU A 53 7.55 -9.72 20.01
C LEU A 53 7.05 -10.62 18.87
N GLY A 54 6.11 -11.52 19.17
CA GLY A 54 5.47 -12.36 18.16
C GLY A 54 4.67 -11.54 17.14
N LEU A 55 3.88 -10.58 17.63
CA LEU A 55 3.17 -9.61 16.79
C LEU A 55 4.14 -8.73 16.02
N THR A 56 5.19 -8.21 16.67
CA THR A 56 6.21 -7.38 16.01
C THR A 56 6.94 -8.16 14.91
N GLY A 57 7.17 -9.47 15.08
CA GLY A 57 7.75 -10.31 14.03
C GLY A 57 6.82 -10.51 12.84
N LEU A 58 5.55 -10.82 13.10
CA LEU A 58 4.53 -10.96 12.05
C LEU A 58 4.28 -9.64 11.30
N ILE A 59 4.29 -8.54 12.05
CA ILE A 59 4.14 -7.18 11.53
C ILE A 59 5.41 -6.76 10.80
N ALA A 60 6.61 -7.14 11.23
CA ALA A 60 7.85 -6.80 10.53
C ALA A 60 7.92 -7.43 9.14
N ASP A 61 7.54 -8.69 9.01
CA ASP A 61 7.44 -9.35 7.69
C ASP A 61 6.38 -8.67 6.81
N ALA A 62 5.27 -8.20 7.38
CA ALA A 62 4.26 -7.42 6.66
C ALA A 62 4.71 -5.99 6.31
N LEU A 63 5.42 -5.30 7.22
CA LEU A 63 5.91 -3.93 7.10
C LEU A 63 7.10 -3.79 6.16
N THR A 64 7.75 -4.89 5.76
CA THR A 64 8.69 -4.82 4.63
C THR A 64 8.00 -4.40 3.33
N ASN A 65 6.67 -4.50 3.25
CA ASN A 65 5.85 -4.09 2.09
C ASN A 65 4.71 -3.10 2.41
N VAL A 66 4.46 -2.74 3.68
CA VAL A 66 3.28 -1.98 4.13
C VAL A 66 3.71 -0.74 4.90
N GLY A 67 3.18 0.44 4.53
CA GLY A 67 3.53 1.72 5.16
C GLY A 67 2.94 1.89 6.56
N LEU A 68 3.60 2.69 7.42
CA LEU A 68 3.15 2.99 8.80
C LEU A 68 1.68 3.47 8.87
N GLU A 69 1.25 4.19 7.83
CA GLU A 69 -0.12 4.71 7.72
C GLU A 69 -1.17 3.60 7.53
N GLU A 70 -0.86 2.57 6.75
CA GLU A 70 -1.77 1.45 6.48
C GLU A 70 -1.97 0.59 7.72
N LEU A 71 -0.90 0.42 8.51
CA LEU A 71 -0.95 -0.28 9.79
C LEU A 71 -1.75 0.51 10.83
N LEU A 72 -1.52 1.81 10.95
CA LEU A 72 -2.31 2.68 11.84
C LEU A 72 -3.79 2.64 11.45
N THR A 73 -4.09 2.75 10.16
CA THR A 73 -5.46 2.68 9.63
C THR A 73 -6.12 1.34 9.98
N ALA A 74 -5.43 0.21 9.77
CA ALA A 74 -5.96 -1.12 10.08
C ALA A 74 -6.26 -1.30 11.59
N VAL A 75 -5.38 -0.82 12.46
CA VAL A 75 -5.55 -0.91 13.92
C VAL A 75 -6.74 -0.07 14.40
N TYR A 76 -6.89 1.17 13.91
CA TYR A 76 -7.99 2.04 14.31
C TYR A 76 -9.34 1.58 13.73
N CYS A 77 -9.35 0.98 12.53
CA CYS A 77 -10.54 0.34 11.96
C CYS A 77 -11.00 -0.88 12.78
N GLN A 78 -10.06 -1.67 13.29
CA GLN A 78 -10.38 -2.82 14.17
C GLN A 78 -10.95 -2.36 15.51
N ARG A 79 -10.37 -1.34 16.15
CA ARG A 79 -10.81 -0.84 17.47
C ARG A 79 -12.19 -0.18 17.43
N ARG A 80 -12.58 0.39 16.29
CA ARG A 80 -13.91 0.95 16.07
C ARG A 80 -15.05 -0.08 16.21
N GLN A 81 -14.77 -1.38 16.00
CA GLN A 81 -15.77 -2.43 16.20
C GLN A 81 -16.09 -2.67 17.69
N SER A 82 -15.19 -2.28 18.59
CA SER A 82 -15.28 -2.56 20.03
C SER A 82 -15.48 -1.30 20.89
N GLU A 83 -15.23 -0.10 20.35
CA GLU A 83 -15.26 1.16 21.10
C GLU A 83 -16.09 2.25 20.38
N PRO A 84 -16.82 3.12 21.13
CA PRO A 84 -17.64 4.18 20.54
C PRO A 84 -16.80 5.32 19.95
N GLN A 85 -17.21 5.81 18.78
CA GLN A 85 -16.44 6.73 17.91
C GLN A 85 -15.93 8.01 18.60
N GLY A 86 -16.67 8.55 19.56
CA GLY A 86 -16.29 9.78 20.26
C GLY A 86 -14.98 9.67 21.05
N LYS A 87 -14.67 8.49 21.58
CA LYS A 87 -13.49 8.25 22.42
C LYS A 87 -12.20 8.09 21.58
N LEU A 88 -12.32 7.45 20.41
CA LEU A 88 -11.21 7.32 19.45
C LEU A 88 -10.81 8.66 18.84
N LEU A 89 -11.79 9.52 18.55
CA LEU A 89 -11.54 10.87 17.99
C LEU A 89 -10.78 11.78 18.96
N GLU A 90 -11.06 11.64 20.25
CA GLU A 90 -10.38 12.40 21.30
C GLU A 90 -8.91 11.95 21.45
N GLU A 91 -8.66 10.64 21.35
CA GLU A 91 -7.32 10.05 21.40
C GLU A 91 -6.49 10.43 20.15
N ILE A 92 -7.10 10.41 18.96
CA ILE A 92 -6.45 10.87 17.72
C ILE A 92 -6.06 12.35 17.82
N ASN A 93 -6.91 13.19 18.41
CA ASN A 93 -6.59 14.60 18.64
C ASN A 93 -5.47 14.80 19.66
N SER A 94 -5.37 13.94 20.69
CA SER A 94 -4.36 14.07 21.76
C SER A 94 -2.97 13.56 21.37
N LEU A 95 -2.83 12.76 20.30
CA LEU A 95 -1.55 12.27 19.82
C LEU A 95 -0.68 13.40 19.24
N SER A 96 0.17 14.01 20.04
CA SER A 96 1.07 15.10 19.65
C SER A 96 2.29 14.69 18.80
N LEU A 97 2.41 13.40 18.46
CA LEU A 97 3.56 12.84 17.74
C LEU A 97 3.39 12.78 16.20
N PHE A 98 2.18 13.06 15.68
CA PHE A 98 1.87 12.95 14.26
C PHE A 98 1.53 14.30 13.62
N ASP A 99 1.95 14.51 12.38
CA ASP A 99 1.66 15.70 11.58
C ASP A 99 0.15 15.90 11.36
N GLY A 100 -0.28 17.16 11.19
CA GLY A 100 -1.70 17.54 11.11
C GLY A 100 -2.47 16.83 9.98
N ASP A 101 -1.81 16.59 8.84
CA ASP A 101 -2.39 15.88 7.70
C ASP A 101 -2.75 14.41 8.03
N LEU A 102 -1.89 13.73 8.80
CA LEU A 102 -2.12 12.35 9.20
C LEU A 102 -3.30 12.23 10.18
N LYS A 103 -3.45 13.20 11.09
CA LYS A 103 -4.60 13.27 12.01
C LYS A 103 -5.91 13.48 11.27
N GLU A 104 -5.93 14.38 10.30
CA GLU A 104 -7.12 14.67 9.48
C GLU A 104 -7.58 13.41 8.74
N ARG A 105 -6.65 12.67 8.13
CA ARG A 105 -6.92 11.42 7.41
C ARG A 105 -7.42 10.29 8.31
N LEU A 106 -6.89 10.19 9.53
CA LEU A 106 -7.38 9.24 10.54
C LEU A 106 -8.79 9.60 11.02
N LYS A 107 -9.09 10.89 11.20
CA LYS A 107 -10.40 11.38 11.63
C LYS A 107 -11.49 11.01 10.62
N ILE A 108 -11.24 11.26 9.33
CA ILE A 108 -12.14 10.93 8.22
C ILE A 108 -12.44 9.43 8.20
N THR A 109 -11.41 8.60 8.33
CA THR A 109 -11.54 7.12 8.32
C THR A 109 -12.40 6.59 9.48
N VAL A 110 -12.29 7.19 10.67
CA VAL A 110 -13.05 6.77 11.86
C VAL A 110 -14.51 7.28 11.82
N THR A 111 -14.79 8.39 11.15
CA THR A 111 -16.16 8.91 10.99
C THR A 111 -16.97 8.19 9.91
N ASP A 112 -16.37 7.80 8.78
CA ASP A 112 -17.10 7.44 7.55
C ASP A 112 -17.72 6.03 7.47
N GLY A 113 -17.66 5.25 8.55
CA GLY A 113 -18.00 3.80 8.44
C GLY A 113 -16.75 2.98 8.11
N CYS A 114 -16.45 1.91 8.86
CA CYS A 114 -15.40 0.98 8.44
C CYS A 114 -15.87 0.29 7.16
N GLY A 115 -15.56 0.88 6.01
CA GLY A 115 -15.40 0.18 4.75
C GLY A 115 -13.92 -0.17 4.65
N CYS A 116 -13.58 -1.45 4.82
CA CYS A 116 -12.25 -1.95 4.50
C CYS A 116 -12.03 -1.91 2.98
N THR A 117 -11.83 -0.71 2.45
CA THR A 117 -11.25 -0.42 1.14
C THR A 117 -10.71 0.99 1.26
N THR A 118 -9.41 1.13 1.45
CA THR A 118 -8.60 2.13 0.74
C THR A 118 -9.37 3.33 0.13
N VAL A 119 -9.71 4.35 0.94
CA VAL A 119 -10.19 5.64 0.42
C VAL A 119 -9.46 6.80 1.10
N VAL A 120 -8.14 6.90 0.93
CA VAL A 120 -7.49 8.23 0.81
C VAL A 120 -6.37 8.23 -0.27
N GLY A 121 -6.30 7.20 -1.13
CA GLY A 121 -5.45 7.18 -2.33
C GLY A 121 -6.22 6.82 -3.62
N LYS A 122 -7.54 6.63 -3.53
CA LYS A 122 -8.35 5.95 -4.55
C LYS A 122 -9.28 6.87 -5.35
N ASN A 123 -8.99 8.17 -5.43
CA ASN A 123 -9.70 9.06 -6.38
C ASN A 123 -8.76 9.65 -7.45
N ILE A 124 -7.49 9.26 -7.42
CA ILE A 124 -6.46 9.74 -8.36
C ILE A 124 -5.84 8.60 -9.18
N LEU A 125 -5.96 7.35 -8.70
CA LEU A 125 -5.50 6.15 -9.40
C LEU A 125 -6.65 5.20 -9.78
N ASP A 126 -7.88 5.44 -9.34
CA ASP A 126 -9.01 4.54 -9.58
C ASP A 126 -9.48 4.63 -11.03
N ASP A 127 -9.67 5.84 -11.56
CA ASP A 127 -9.96 6.05 -12.98
C ASP A 127 -8.85 5.42 -13.85
N THR A 128 -7.57 5.68 -13.56
CA THR A 128 -6.45 5.06 -14.29
C THR A 128 -6.46 3.53 -14.19
N GLN A 129 -6.68 2.95 -13.01
CA GLN A 129 -6.66 1.51 -12.81
C GLN A 129 -7.87 0.82 -13.46
N GLU A 130 -9.07 1.36 -13.30
CA GLU A 130 -10.28 0.87 -13.98
C GLU A 130 -10.14 0.95 -15.50
N VAL A 131 -9.52 2.02 -16.02
CA VAL A 131 -9.20 2.16 -17.43
C VAL A 131 -8.16 1.12 -17.88
N ILE A 132 -7.12 0.84 -17.08
CA ILE A 132 -6.17 -0.25 -17.35
C ILE A 132 -6.89 -1.59 -17.42
N GLU A 133 -7.77 -1.88 -16.48
CA GLU A 133 -8.54 -3.14 -16.46
C GLU A 133 -9.44 -3.26 -17.69
N ILE A 134 -10.09 -2.17 -18.14
CA ILE A 134 -10.87 -2.16 -19.38
C ILE A 134 -9.98 -2.49 -20.59
N LEU A 135 -8.76 -1.95 -20.64
CA LEU A 135 -7.83 -2.19 -21.74
C LEU A 135 -7.24 -3.61 -21.70
N GLU A 136 -6.84 -4.13 -20.53
CA GLU A 136 -6.30 -5.49 -20.39
C GLU A 136 -7.33 -6.58 -20.76
N ASN A 137 -8.63 -6.29 -20.59
CA ASN A 137 -9.71 -7.18 -21.00
C ASN A 137 -10.03 -7.15 -22.50
N VAL A 138 -9.37 -6.29 -23.30
CA VAL A 138 -9.54 -6.29 -24.76
C VAL A 138 -8.91 -7.57 -25.32
N PRO A 139 -9.66 -8.37 -26.12
CA PRO A 139 -9.11 -9.57 -26.75
C PRO A 139 -7.84 -9.26 -27.56
N GLY A 140 -6.79 -10.04 -27.36
CA GLY A 140 -5.50 -9.85 -28.05
C GLY A 140 -4.64 -8.71 -27.52
N MET A 141 -4.97 -8.14 -26.35
CA MET A 141 -4.12 -7.16 -25.67
C MET A 141 -2.79 -7.78 -25.24
N THR A 142 -1.69 -7.17 -25.68
CA THR A 142 -0.31 -7.56 -25.35
C THR A 142 0.42 -6.36 -24.77
N ARG A 143 1.25 -6.55 -23.74
CA ARG A 143 1.99 -5.44 -23.13
C ARG A 143 3.00 -4.82 -24.09
N ALA A 144 2.96 -3.50 -24.21
CA ALA A 144 3.88 -2.71 -25.02
C ALA A 144 5.08 -2.24 -24.22
N HIS A 145 6.21 -2.02 -24.90
CA HIS A 145 7.42 -1.53 -24.26
C HIS A 145 7.38 0.00 -24.14
N HIS A 146 8.02 0.53 -23.09
CA HIS A 146 8.13 1.98 -22.86
C HIS A 146 8.78 2.78 -24.02
N ARG A 147 9.44 2.11 -24.97
CA ARG A 147 10.11 2.79 -26.10
C ARG A 147 9.09 3.47 -27.03
N ASP A 148 7.94 2.83 -27.18
CA ASP A 148 6.89 3.23 -28.12
C ASP A 148 6.03 4.36 -27.56
N PHE A 149 6.08 4.57 -26.24
CA PHE A 149 5.39 5.64 -25.53
C PHE A 149 5.77 7.03 -26.05
N LYS A 150 7.03 7.25 -26.40
CA LYS A 150 7.52 8.55 -26.91
C LYS A 150 6.87 8.95 -28.23
N SER A 151 6.43 7.98 -29.03
CA SER A 151 5.76 8.19 -30.31
C SER A 151 4.24 8.35 -30.18
N SER A 152 3.72 8.17 -28.97
CA SER A 152 2.27 8.19 -28.70
C SER A 152 1.74 9.61 -28.52
N HIS A 153 0.52 9.82 -29.02
CA HIS A 153 -0.16 11.10 -28.96
C HIS A 153 -1.38 11.02 -28.03
N PRO A 154 -1.61 12.02 -27.17
CA PRO A 154 -2.75 12.04 -26.25
C PRO A 154 -4.07 12.14 -27.02
N VAL A 155 -5.04 11.31 -26.63
CA VAL A 155 -6.39 11.26 -27.23
C VAL A 155 -7.53 11.46 -26.24
N ILE A 156 -7.30 11.20 -24.95
CA ILE A 156 -8.27 11.35 -23.86
C ILE A 156 -7.52 11.82 -22.61
N ARG A 157 -8.07 12.78 -21.88
CA ARG A 157 -7.62 13.16 -20.54
C ARG A 157 -8.70 12.76 -19.54
N LEU A 158 -8.32 11.93 -18.56
CA LEU A 158 -9.20 11.37 -17.54
C LEU A 158 -9.40 12.38 -16.39
N ARG A 159 -10.42 12.17 -15.56
CA ARG A 159 -10.76 13.09 -14.44
C ARG A 159 -9.66 13.15 -13.38
N ASP A 160 -8.91 12.08 -13.21
CA ASP A 160 -7.74 12.01 -12.32
C ASP A 160 -6.52 12.79 -12.86
N GLY A 161 -6.59 13.27 -14.10
CA GLY A 161 -5.55 14.01 -14.79
C GLY A 161 -4.56 13.14 -15.58
N SER A 162 -4.70 11.82 -15.53
CA SER A 162 -3.98 10.90 -16.41
C SER A 162 -4.47 11.03 -17.85
N THR A 163 -3.64 10.60 -18.80
CA THR A 163 -3.89 10.81 -20.23
C THR A 163 -3.73 9.49 -20.97
N VAL A 164 -4.78 9.09 -21.69
CA VAL A 164 -4.72 7.96 -22.62
C VAL A 164 -4.08 8.46 -23.92
N LYS A 165 -3.01 7.80 -24.35
CA LYS A 165 -2.27 8.11 -25.57
C LYS A 165 -2.37 6.93 -26.52
N THR A 166 -2.46 7.18 -27.82
CA THR A 166 -2.47 6.13 -28.84
C THR A 166 -1.34 6.32 -29.82
N TRP A 167 -0.87 5.22 -30.37
CA TRP A 167 0.12 5.22 -31.44
C TRP A 167 -0.18 4.11 -32.42
N LYS A 168 -0.01 4.39 -33.71
CA LYS A 168 0.00 3.37 -34.75
C LYS A 168 1.43 3.24 -35.23
N ASN A 169 2.01 2.06 -35.04
CA ASN A 169 3.38 1.82 -35.48
C ASN A 169 3.47 1.82 -37.03
N PRO A 170 4.67 1.85 -37.62
CA PRO A 170 4.84 1.84 -39.08
C PRO A 170 4.25 0.60 -39.78
N PHE A 171 4.01 -0.49 -39.03
CA PHE A 171 3.37 -1.71 -39.50
C PHE A 171 1.83 -1.69 -39.34
N GLY A 172 1.25 -0.57 -38.92
CA GLY A 172 -0.19 -0.40 -38.78
C GLY A 172 -0.81 -1.03 -37.53
N VAL A 173 0.00 -1.48 -36.57
CA VAL A 173 -0.47 -2.09 -35.31
C VAL A 173 -0.83 -1.00 -34.30
N ASP A 174 -2.03 -1.10 -33.73
CA ASP A 174 -2.56 -0.14 -32.78
C ASP A 174 -2.00 -0.36 -31.38
N HIS A 175 -1.44 0.70 -30.81
CA HIS A 175 -0.91 0.77 -29.45
C HIS A 175 -1.71 1.79 -28.65
N VAL A 176 -1.88 1.47 -27.37
CA VAL A 176 -2.50 2.33 -26.36
C VAL A 176 -1.57 2.44 -25.16
N PHE A 177 -1.47 3.63 -24.61
CA PHE A 177 -0.67 3.93 -23.44
C PHE A 177 -1.48 4.80 -22.48
N ILE A 178 -1.12 4.75 -21.21
CA ILE A 178 -1.64 5.65 -20.20
C ILE A 178 -0.46 6.34 -19.54
N ALA A 179 -0.54 7.67 -19.49
CA ALA A 179 0.42 8.54 -18.84
C ALA A 179 -0.21 9.15 -17.58
N ASP A 180 0.58 9.29 -16.51
CA ASP A 180 0.17 10.02 -15.31
C ASP A 180 0.15 11.55 -15.57
N ARG A 181 -0.18 12.33 -14.51
CA ARG A 181 -0.17 13.80 -14.56
C ARG A 181 1.20 14.43 -14.88
N ASN A 182 2.28 13.68 -14.67
CA ASN A 182 3.67 14.09 -14.94
C ASN A 182 4.19 13.58 -16.30
N ASP A 183 3.32 13.02 -17.15
CA ASP A 183 3.63 12.37 -18.43
C ASP A 183 4.55 11.13 -18.31
N ASN A 184 4.57 10.47 -17.15
CA ASN A 184 5.22 9.16 -17.00
C ASN A 184 4.28 8.06 -17.46
N MET A 185 4.80 7.09 -18.21
CA MET A 185 4.01 5.93 -18.64
C MET A 185 3.66 5.04 -17.44
N VAL A 186 2.36 4.86 -17.21
CA VAL A 186 1.80 3.94 -16.20
C VAL A 186 1.47 2.60 -16.84
N TYR A 187 0.93 2.63 -18.06
CA TYR A 187 0.53 1.43 -18.79
C TYR A 187 0.85 1.55 -20.29
N GLY A 188 1.11 0.41 -20.92
CA GLY A 188 1.31 0.31 -22.36
C GLY A 188 0.84 -1.06 -22.86
N GLY A 189 0.03 -1.04 -23.92
CA GLY A 189 -0.50 -2.23 -24.55
C GLY A 189 -0.65 -2.03 -26.06
N PHE A 190 -0.72 -3.13 -26.79
CA PHE A 190 -1.02 -3.14 -28.21
C PHE A 190 -1.89 -4.33 -28.58
N VAL A 191 -2.63 -4.19 -29.67
CA VAL A 191 -3.48 -5.25 -30.21
C VAL A 191 -3.10 -5.52 -31.67
N GLY A 192 -3.17 -6.78 -32.09
CA GLY A 192 -3.03 -7.13 -33.49
C GLY A 192 -4.19 -6.61 -34.35
N TRP A 193 -4.02 -6.56 -35.68
CA TRP A 193 -5.00 -5.99 -36.61
C TRP A 193 -6.43 -6.53 -36.47
N ILE A 194 -6.58 -7.81 -36.11
CA ILE A 194 -7.88 -8.46 -35.93
C ILE A 194 -8.68 -7.87 -34.74
N HIS A 195 -7.98 -7.21 -33.81
CA HIS A 195 -8.55 -6.68 -32.57
C HIS A 195 -8.54 -5.15 -32.51
N SER A 196 -8.13 -4.46 -33.59
CA SER A 196 -8.12 -3.00 -33.67
C SER A 196 -9.48 -2.38 -33.37
N ASP A 197 -10.56 -2.97 -33.88
CA ASP A 197 -11.93 -2.49 -33.63
C ASP A 197 -12.33 -2.66 -32.16
N GLY A 198 -11.88 -3.73 -31.51
CA GLY A 198 -12.10 -3.98 -30.08
C GLY A 198 -11.40 -2.94 -29.21
N LEU A 199 -10.16 -2.59 -29.53
CA LEU A 199 -9.43 -1.53 -28.83
C LEU A 199 -10.10 -0.16 -29.05
N ASN A 200 -10.51 0.16 -30.26
CA ASN A 200 -11.22 1.41 -30.56
C ASN A 200 -12.55 1.50 -29.79
N ALA A 201 -13.29 0.40 -29.67
CA ALA A 201 -14.51 0.34 -28.88
C ALA A 201 -14.24 0.57 -27.38
N ALA A 202 -13.17 -0.02 -26.83
CA ALA A 202 -12.75 0.19 -25.45
C ALA A 202 -12.36 1.65 -25.18
N ILE A 203 -11.57 2.28 -26.07
CA ILE A 203 -11.20 3.69 -25.98
C ILE A 203 -12.44 4.60 -26.01
N ASN A 204 -13.40 4.31 -26.90
CA ASN A 204 -14.66 5.06 -26.96
C ASN A 204 -15.53 4.88 -25.71
N ARG A 205 -15.49 3.71 -25.07
CA ARG A 205 -16.13 3.50 -23.77
C ARG A 205 -15.47 4.33 -22.69
N ILE A 206 -14.14 4.29 -22.60
CA ILE A 206 -13.36 5.09 -21.64
C ILE A 206 -13.69 6.59 -21.79
N ARG A 207 -13.78 7.08 -23.03
CA ARG A 207 -14.15 8.47 -23.31
C ARG A 207 -15.54 8.85 -22.78
N ARG A 208 -16.49 7.92 -22.72
CA ARG A 208 -17.86 8.21 -22.23
C ARG A 208 -17.95 8.16 -20.71
N ASP A 209 -17.19 7.26 -20.09
CA ASP A 209 -17.38 6.92 -18.68
C ASP A 209 -16.43 7.73 -17.75
N TYR A 210 -15.32 8.24 -18.27
CA TYR A 210 -14.21 8.83 -17.49
C TYR A 210 -13.73 10.21 -17.98
N VAL A 211 -14.49 10.89 -18.83
CA VAL A 211 -14.24 12.27 -19.31
C VAL A 211 -15.45 13.11 -18.97
#